data_AF-A0A1H3CGI9-F1
#
_entry.id   AF-A0A1H3CGI9-F1
#
_cell.length_a   1.000
_cell.length_b   1.000
_cell.length_c   1.000
_cell.angle_alpha   90.00
_cell.angle_beta   90.00
_cell.angle_gamma   90.00
#
_symmetry.space_group_name_H-M   'P 1'
#
loop_
_entity.id
_entity.type
_entity.pdbx_description
1 polymer ?
#
loop_
_entity_poly.entity_id
_entity_poly.type
_entity_poly.pdbx_seq_one_letter_code
_entity_poly.pdbx_strand_id
1 'polypeptide(L)'
;MTGRIGSHDRRGNSVPPVDADSPDTQDHHRDAHATTDLEARLNAALAALAATRTVTTYGALARVLNIPGPGSIAKLTAALERSMAQDIAAHRPLRAARVLARVPGTLPAPGFFARARALHLYHGPDSGPQAEAFHRAQLVP
;
A
#
# COMPACT_ATOMS: atom_id res chain seq x y z
N MET A 1 12.93 78.78 26.44
CA MET A 1 12.76 77.80 27.54
C MET A 1 11.79 76.75 27.02
N THR A 2 12.06 75.45 26.88
CA THR A 2 13.08 74.55 27.44
C THR A 2 13.19 73.34 26.50
N GLY A 3 14.40 72.95 26.12
CA GLY A 3 14.63 71.65 25.48
C GLY A 3 14.70 70.54 26.53
N ARG A 4 14.36 69.30 26.15
CA ARG A 4 14.92 68.11 26.79
C ARG A 4 14.95 66.93 25.82
N ILE A 5 16.16 66.62 25.43
CA ILE A 5 16.63 65.35 24.87
C ILE A 5 16.62 64.23 25.93
N GLY A 6 16.29 63.01 25.49
CA GLY A 6 16.58 61.73 26.14
C GLY A 6 16.22 60.64 25.13
N SER A 7 17.14 60.03 24.38
CA SER A 7 18.33 59.21 24.71
C SER A 7 17.98 57.85 25.33
N HIS A 8 18.30 56.79 24.56
CA HIS A 8 18.54 55.40 24.94
C HIS A 8 17.30 54.59 25.42
N ASP A 9 17.16 53.28 25.22
CA ASP A 9 18.09 52.23 24.83
C ASP A 9 17.34 51.07 24.16
N ARG A 10 18.04 50.39 23.23
CA ARG A 10 17.63 49.15 22.60
C ARG A 10 18.33 48.02 23.36
N ARG A 11 17.58 47.18 24.10
CA ARG A 11 17.74 45.71 24.27
C ARG A 11 17.25 45.20 25.63
N GLY A 12 16.22 44.35 25.59
CA GLY A 12 15.79 43.49 26.69
C GLY A 12 15.17 42.22 26.13
N ASN A 13 15.96 41.15 26.15
CA ASN A 13 15.69 39.79 25.70
C ASN A 13 14.66 39.06 26.60
N SER A 14 13.80 38.21 26.03
CA SER A 14 13.53 36.80 26.45
C SER A 14 12.17 36.29 25.95
N VAL A 15 12.19 35.36 25.00
CA VAL A 15 11.18 34.27 24.85
C VAL A 15 11.57 33.12 25.79
N PRO A 16 10.71 32.14 26.18
CA PRO A 16 9.24 32.02 26.16
C PRO A 16 8.68 31.53 27.53
N PRO A 17 7.43 31.04 27.62
CA PRO A 17 7.33 29.62 27.97
C PRO A 17 6.68 28.80 26.85
N VAL A 18 7.24 27.61 26.72
CA VAL A 18 6.82 26.52 25.87
C VAL A 18 5.48 25.98 26.37
N ASP A 19 4.41 26.16 25.59
CA ASP A 19 3.23 25.30 25.68
C ASP A 19 3.61 23.92 25.15
N ALA A 20 4.29 23.15 26.00
CA ALA A 20 4.60 21.75 25.79
C ALA A 20 3.46 20.91 26.38
N ASP A 21 2.42 20.66 25.58
CA ASP A 21 1.72 19.36 25.52
C ASP A 21 0.69 19.38 24.37
N SER A 22 1.09 18.95 23.17
CA SER A 22 0.13 18.50 22.15
C SER A 22 0.45 17.05 21.79
N PRO A 23 -0.22 16.08 22.42
CA PRO A 23 -0.04 14.67 22.11
C PRO A 23 -0.96 14.25 20.95
N ASP A 24 -0.77 14.79 19.74
CA ASP A 24 -1.53 14.37 18.55
C ASP A 24 -0.69 14.46 17.27
N THR A 25 0.42 13.73 17.21
CA THR A 25 1.15 13.48 15.95
C THR A 25 1.77 12.07 15.91
N GLN A 26 1.75 11.31 17.01
CA GLN A 26 2.40 9.99 17.08
C GLN A 26 1.62 8.86 16.38
N ASP A 27 0.32 8.99 16.16
CA ASP A 27 -0.52 7.91 15.62
C ASP A 27 -0.25 7.65 14.12
N HIS A 28 -0.30 8.71 13.30
CA HIS A 28 -0.14 8.61 11.84
C HIS A 28 1.20 7.98 11.38
N HIS A 29 2.29 8.18 12.13
CA HIS A 29 3.60 7.60 11.78
C HIS A 29 3.61 6.07 11.99
N ARG A 30 2.86 5.58 12.97
CA ARG A 30 2.77 4.16 13.31
C ARG A 30 2.00 3.38 12.25
N ASP A 31 0.90 3.94 11.76
CA ASP A 31 0.10 3.33 10.68
C ASP A 31 0.85 3.30 9.34
N ALA A 32 1.60 4.35 9.03
CA ALA A 32 2.43 4.41 7.82
C ALA A 32 3.55 3.36 7.86
N HIS A 33 4.22 3.20 9.01
CA HIS A 33 5.26 2.18 9.18
C HIS A 33 4.70 0.76 9.10
N ALA A 34 3.57 0.49 9.77
CA ALA A 34 2.88 -0.81 9.70
C ALA A 34 2.40 -1.14 8.28
N THR A 35 1.94 -0.13 7.54
CA THR A 35 1.56 -0.26 6.14
C THR A 35 2.76 -0.61 5.27
N THR A 36 3.87 0.10 5.44
CA THR A 36 5.12 -0.14 4.69
C THR A 36 5.68 -1.54 4.97
N ASP A 37 5.65 -1.97 6.22
CA ASP A 37 6.05 -3.32 6.63
C ASP A 37 5.16 -4.41 6.01
N LEU A 38 3.84 -4.21 5.99
CA LEU A 38 2.91 -5.11 5.28
C LEU A 38 3.24 -5.20 3.79
N GLU A 39 3.52 -4.07 3.14
CA GLU A 39 3.87 -4.04 1.71
C GLU A 39 5.19 -4.77 1.43
N ALA A 40 6.21 -4.61 2.30
CA ALA A 40 7.47 -5.33 2.18
C ALA A 40 7.26 -6.85 2.29
N ARG A 41 6.50 -7.29 3.30
CA ARG A 41 6.18 -8.71 3.51
C ARG A 41 5.35 -9.28 2.37
N LEU A 42 4.37 -8.53 1.86
CA LEU A 42 3.58 -8.91 0.69
C LEU A 42 4.47 -9.08 -0.55
N ASN A 43 5.34 -8.10 -0.82
CA ASN A 43 6.23 -8.14 -1.98
C ASN A 43 7.18 -9.35 -1.94
N ALA A 44 7.72 -9.69 -0.77
CA ALA A 44 8.53 -10.89 -0.57
C ALA A 44 7.71 -12.17 -0.82
N ALA A 45 6.50 -12.26 -0.27
CA ALA A 45 5.62 -13.42 -0.48
C ALA A 45 5.26 -13.60 -1.96
N LEU A 46 4.90 -12.52 -2.67
CA LEU A 46 4.60 -12.55 -4.10
C LEU A 46 5.81 -12.95 -4.95
N ALA A 47 7.01 -12.49 -4.60
CA ALA A 47 8.24 -12.89 -5.26
C ALA A 47 8.51 -14.40 -5.07
N ALA A 48 8.28 -14.94 -3.87
CA ALA A 48 8.43 -16.37 -3.60
C ALA A 48 7.40 -17.21 -4.39
N LEU A 49 6.14 -16.77 -4.46
CA LEU A 49 5.11 -17.42 -5.29
C LEU A 49 5.48 -17.40 -6.78
N ALA A 50 6.06 -16.29 -7.25
CA ALA A 50 6.55 -16.18 -8.62
C ALA A 50 7.70 -17.12 -8.91
N ALA A 51 8.71 -17.17 -8.04
CA ALA A 51 9.87 -18.06 -8.18
C ALA A 51 9.48 -19.54 -8.17
N THR A 52 8.53 -19.93 -7.33
CA THR A 52 8.06 -21.32 -7.21
C THR A 52 6.94 -21.67 -8.20
N ARG A 53 6.49 -20.71 -9.01
CA ARG A 53 5.34 -20.84 -9.93
C ARG A 53 4.05 -21.33 -9.25
N THR A 54 3.89 -21.01 -7.96
CA THR A 54 2.71 -21.40 -7.20
C THR A 54 1.66 -20.29 -7.18
N VAL A 55 0.43 -20.68 -6.87
CA VAL A 55 -0.71 -19.80 -6.62
C VAL A 55 -1.21 -20.01 -5.20
N THR A 56 -1.85 -18.99 -4.63
CA THR A 56 -2.44 -19.05 -3.29
C THR A 56 -3.82 -18.41 -3.31
N THR A 57 -4.55 -18.48 -2.19
CA THR A 57 -5.82 -17.76 -2.03
C THR A 57 -5.63 -16.53 -1.17
N TYR A 58 -6.49 -15.51 -1.30
CA TYR A 58 -6.48 -14.33 -0.42
C TYR A 58 -6.48 -14.71 1.07
N GLY A 59 -7.30 -15.69 1.45
CA GLY A 59 -7.40 -16.14 2.85
C GLY A 59 -6.12 -16.81 3.34
N ALA A 60 -5.46 -17.61 2.51
CA ALA A 60 -4.18 -18.21 2.85
C ALA A 60 -3.08 -17.15 2.94
N LEU A 61 -3.01 -16.23 1.98
CA LEU A 61 -2.02 -15.15 1.97
C LEU A 61 -2.20 -14.20 3.16
N ALA A 62 -3.43 -13.81 3.50
CA ALA A 62 -3.70 -12.96 4.66
C ALA A 62 -3.22 -13.61 5.98
N ARG A 63 -3.35 -14.94 6.10
CA ARG A 63 -2.85 -15.70 7.26
C ARG A 63 -1.33 -15.74 7.29
N VAL A 64 -0.69 -16.03 6.15
CA VAL A 64 0.79 -16.04 6.03
C VAL A 64 1.38 -14.66 6.37
N LEU A 65 0.72 -13.58 5.94
CA LEU A 65 1.13 -12.21 6.22
C LEU A 65 0.73 -11.73 7.63
N ASN A 66 0.05 -12.56 8.43
CA ASN A 66 -0.40 -12.25 9.78
C ASN A 66 -1.02 -10.83 9.89
N ILE A 67 -1.93 -10.49 8.97
CA ILE A 67 -2.47 -9.13 8.87
C ILE A 67 -3.38 -8.86 10.08
N PRO A 68 -3.05 -7.88 10.94
CA PRO A 68 -3.74 -7.69 12.21
C PRO A 68 -5.08 -6.96 12.05
N GLY A 69 -6.02 -7.32 12.94
CA GLY A 69 -7.28 -6.62 13.16
C GLY A 69 -8.37 -6.90 12.12
N PRO A 70 -9.57 -6.31 12.31
CA PRO A 70 -10.67 -6.41 11.34
C PRO A 70 -10.28 -5.81 9.98
N GLY A 71 -10.90 -6.31 8.91
CA GLY A 71 -10.65 -5.83 7.56
C GLY A 71 -9.34 -6.32 6.92
N SER A 72 -8.77 -7.44 7.40
CA SER A 72 -7.52 -8.01 6.87
C SER A 72 -7.54 -8.20 5.35
N ILE A 73 -8.69 -8.61 4.79
CA ILE A 73 -8.87 -8.78 3.35
C ILE A 73 -8.83 -7.43 2.63
N ALA A 74 -9.47 -6.39 3.16
CA ALA A 74 -9.43 -5.05 2.57
C ALA A 74 -7.99 -4.48 2.58
N LYS A 75 -7.27 -4.64 3.69
CA LYS A 75 -5.85 -4.26 3.80
C LYS A 75 -4.97 -5.01 2.80
N LEU A 76 -5.19 -6.32 2.66
CA LEU A 76 -4.48 -7.15 1.68
C LEU A 76 -4.77 -6.67 0.24
N THR A 77 -6.03 -6.42 -0.09
CA THR A 77 -6.42 -5.94 -1.43
C THR A 77 -5.75 -4.60 -1.73
N ALA A 78 -5.80 -3.63 -0.81
CA ALA A 78 -5.15 -2.33 -1.01
C ALA A 78 -3.61 -2.45 -1.17
N ALA A 79 -2.97 -3.40 -0.47
CA ALA A 79 -1.55 -3.66 -0.64
C ALA A 79 -1.24 -4.34 -1.99
N LEU A 80 -2.09 -5.27 -2.45
CA LEU A 80 -1.95 -5.90 -3.78
C LEU A 80 -2.09 -4.86 -4.90
N GLU A 81 -3.07 -3.96 -4.81
CA GLU A 81 -3.28 -2.92 -5.80
C GLU A 81 -2.10 -1.96 -5.96
N ARG A 82 -1.39 -1.69 -4.86
CA ARG A 82 -0.15 -0.91 -4.85
C ARG A 82 1.02 -1.71 -5.43
N SER A 83 1.13 -2.99 -5.08
CA SER A 83 2.12 -3.90 -5.67
C SER A 83 1.97 -4.02 -7.19
N MET A 84 0.74 -4.03 -7.72
CA MET A 84 0.48 -4.03 -9.16
C MET A 84 1.06 -2.80 -9.87
N ALA A 85 0.98 -1.61 -9.24
CA ALA A 85 1.60 -0.42 -9.81
C ALA A 85 3.15 -0.52 -9.82
N GLN A 86 3.72 -1.13 -8.77
CA GLN A 86 5.16 -1.39 -8.70
C GLN A 86 5.62 -2.40 -9.77
N ASP A 87 4.83 -3.45 -10.01
CA ASP A 87 5.12 -4.46 -11.03
C ASP A 87 5.18 -3.84 -12.44
N ILE A 88 4.24 -2.94 -12.74
CA ILE A 88 4.23 -2.19 -14.01
C ILE A 88 5.46 -1.29 -14.13
N ALA A 89 5.76 -0.51 -13.09
CA ALA A 89 6.93 0.37 -13.08
C ALA A 89 8.24 -0.43 -13.24
N ALA A 90 8.27 -1.67 -12.79
CA ALA A 90 9.39 -2.59 -12.96
C ALA A 90 9.36 -3.38 -14.29
N HIS A 91 8.38 -3.14 -15.16
CA HIS A 91 8.15 -3.89 -16.40
C HIS A 91 8.04 -5.41 -16.21
N ARG A 92 7.34 -5.85 -15.15
CA ARG A 92 7.15 -7.27 -14.81
C ARG A 92 5.67 -7.67 -14.91
N PRO A 93 5.38 -8.98 -15.06
CA PRO A 93 4.02 -9.49 -14.92
C PRO A 93 3.42 -9.13 -13.56
N LEU A 94 2.10 -8.96 -13.52
CA LEU A 94 1.37 -8.64 -12.30
C LEU A 94 1.41 -9.82 -11.33
N ARG A 95 2.31 -9.78 -10.34
CA ARG A 95 2.49 -10.89 -9.39
C ARG A 95 1.23 -11.15 -8.57
N ALA A 96 0.41 -10.12 -8.36
CA ALA A 96 -0.90 -10.21 -7.72
C ALA A 96 -1.85 -11.21 -8.41
N ALA A 97 -1.65 -11.54 -9.68
CA ALA A 97 -2.43 -12.54 -10.41
C ALA A 97 -2.34 -13.95 -9.79
N ARG A 98 -1.31 -14.23 -8.99
CA ARG A 98 -1.12 -15.51 -8.29
C ARG A 98 -2.01 -15.68 -7.06
N VAL A 99 -2.78 -14.64 -6.70
CA VAL A 99 -3.69 -14.64 -5.56
C VAL A 99 -5.12 -14.84 -6.08
N LEU A 100 -5.60 -16.07 -5.99
CA LEU A 100 -6.89 -16.48 -6.50
C LEU A 100 -8.01 -16.22 -5.49
N ALA A 101 -9.24 -16.13 -6.00
CA ALA A 101 -10.41 -16.28 -5.16
C ALA A 101 -10.40 -17.66 -4.45
N ARG A 102 -11.28 -17.84 -3.45
CA ARG A 102 -11.30 -18.91 -2.42
C ARG A 102 -11.02 -20.36 -2.86
N VAL A 103 -11.05 -20.69 -4.16
CA VAL A 103 -10.84 -22.03 -4.71
C VAL A 103 -9.71 -22.04 -5.75
N PRO A 104 -8.73 -22.97 -5.69
CA PRO A 104 -7.71 -23.10 -6.71
C PRO A 104 -8.34 -23.40 -8.08
N GLY A 105 -7.88 -22.70 -9.12
CA GLY A 105 -8.49 -22.74 -10.47
C GLY A 105 -9.57 -21.68 -10.72
N THR A 106 -9.93 -20.88 -9.71
CA THR A 106 -10.79 -19.70 -9.91
C THR A 106 -9.96 -18.48 -10.25
N LEU A 107 -10.58 -17.54 -10.98
CA LEU A 107 -9.95 -16.27 -11.33
C LEU A 107 -9.57 -15.46 -10.08
N PRO A 108 -8.63 -14.50 -10.20
CA PRO A 108 -8.41 -13.49 -9.18
C PRO A 108 -9.71 -12.77 -8.79
N ALA A 109 -9.74 -12.15 -7.61
CA ALA A 109 -10.94 -11.44 -7.16
C ALA A 109 -11.26 -10.23 -8.09
N PRO A 110 -12.53 -9.77 -8.14
CA PRO A 110 -12.92 -8.65 -9.01
C PRO A 110 -12.07 -7.38 -8.85
N GLY A 111 -11.56 -7.13 -7.64
CA GLY A 111 -10.65 -6.00 -7.36
C GLY A 111 -9.35 -6.04 -8.19
N PHE A 112 -8.81 -7.22 -8.46
CA PHE A 112 -7.65 -7.38 -9.35
C PHE A 112 -7.96 -6.88 -10.77
N PHE A 113 -9.09 -7.29 -11.34
CA PHE A 113 -9.49 -6.86 -12.68
C PHE A 113 -9.86 -5.37 -12.72
N ALA A 114 -10.52 -4.86 -11.67
CA ALA A 114 -10.80 -3.43 -11.54
C ALA A 114 -9.51 -2.61 -11.52
N ARG A 115 -8.49 -3.06 -10.77
CA ARG A 115 -7.19 -2.40 -10.75
C ARG A 115 -6.44 -2.53 -12.07
N ALA A 116 -6.46 -3.69 -12.71
CA ALA A 116 -5.87 -3.89 -14.03
C ALA A 116 -6.51 -2.97 -15.10
N ARG A 117 -7.83 -2.74 -15.01
CA ARG A 117 -8.54 -1.75 -15.85
C ARG A 117 -8.09 -0.32 -15.55
N ALA A 118 -7.99 0.05 -14.28
CA ALA A 118 -7.52 1.38 -13.87
C ALA A 118 -6.07 1.66 -14.31
N LEU A 119 -5.27 0.60 -14.51
CA LEU A 119 -3.90 0.65 -15.00
C LEU A 119 -3.80 0.47 -16.54
N HIS A 120 -4.92 0.44 -17.26
CA HIS A 120 -4.99 0.26 -18.71
C HIS A 120 -4.35 -1.04 -19.24
N LEU A 121 -4.23 -2.08 -18.41
CA LEU A 121 -3.69 -3.39 -18.79
C LEU A 121 -4.77 -4.38 -19.26
N TYR A 122 -6.01 -4.12 -18.88
CA TYR A 122 -7.14 -4.99 -19.15
C TYR A 122 -8.37 -4.14 -19.44
N HIS A 123 -9.26 -4.57 -20.33
CA HIS A 123 -10.50 -3.85 -20.66
C HIS A 123 -11.75 -4.74 -20.62
N GLY A 124 -11.58 -6.00 -20.23
CA GLY A 124 -12.64 -6.99 -20.25
C GLY A 124 -13.45 -7.12 -18.96
N PRO A 125 -14.42 -8.05 -18.97
CA PRO A 125 -15.15 -8.46 -17.78
C PRO A 125 -14.24 -9.17 -16.77
N ASP A 126 -14.58 -9.16 -15.49
CA ASP A 126 -13.85 -9.88 -14.44
C ASP A 126 -14.08 -11.41 -14.44
N SER A 127 -14.77 -11.93 -15.45
CA SER A 127 -15.13 -13.35 -15.60
C SER A 127 -15.15 -13.79 -17.06
N GLY A 128 -15.08 -15.11 -17.27
CA GLY A 128 -15.16 -15.72 -18.60
C GLY A 128 -13.81 -15.79 -19.33
N PRO A 129 -13.83 -16.19 -20.62
CA PRO A 129 -12.63 -16.60 -21.35
C PRO A 129 -11.60 -15.48 -21.53
N GLN A 130 -12.06 -14.22 -21.63
CA GLN A 130 -11.15 -13.08 -21.75
C GLN A 130 -10.41 -12.81 -20.43
N ALA A 131 -11.08 -12.98 -19.29
CA ALA A 131 -10.49 -12.84 -17.96
C ALA A 131 -9.49 -13.97 -17.70
N GLU A 132 -9.84 -15.20 -18.08
CA GLU A 132 -8.97 -16.38 -18.00
C GLU A 132 -7.70 -16.23 -18.85
N ALA A 133 -7.85 -15.77 -20.08
CA ALA A 133 -6.72 -15.52 -20.97
C ALA A 133 -5.76 -14.47 -20.39
N PHE A 134 -6.30 -13.36 -19.88
CA PHE A 134 -5.51 -12.31 -19.22
C PHE A 134 -4.81 -12.84 -17.96
N HIS A 135 -5.53 -13.54 -17.09
CA HIS A 135 -4.98 -14.14 -15.88
C HIS A 135 -3.83 -15.10 -16.21
N ARG A 136 -4.02 -16.00 -17.18
CA ARG A 136 -2.99 -16.96 -17.60
C ARG A 136 -1.74 -16.27 -18.14
N ALA A 137 -1.89 -15.15 -18.85
CA ALA A 137 -0.77 -14.36 -19.36
C ALA A 137 0.08 -13.71 -18.24
N GLN A 138 -0.42 -13.62 -17.01
CA GLN A 138 0.36 -13.13 -15.85
C GLN A 138 1.10 -14.24 -15.10
N LEU A 139 0.81 -15.52 -15.40
CA LEU A 139 1.40 -16.67 -14.70
C LEU A 139 2.64 -17.25 -15.39
N VAL A 140 2.91 -16.83 -16.63
CA VAL A 140 4.08 -17.22 -17.41
C VAL A 140 5.36 -16.53 -16.88
N PRO A 141 6.53 -17.19 -16.96
CA PRO A 141 7.79 -16.67 -16.41
C PRO A 141 8.33 -15.44 -17.13
#